data_AF-A0A1G2VK95-F1
#
_entry.id   AF-A0A1G2VK95-F1
#
_cell.length_a   1.000
_cell.length_b   1.000
_cell.length_c   1.000
_cell.angle_alpha   90.00
_cell.angle_beta   90.00
_cell.angle_gamma   90.00
#
_symmetry.space_group_name_H-M   'P 1'
#
loop_
_entity.id
_entity.type
_entity.pdbx_description
1 polymer ?
#
loop_
_entity_poly.entity_id
_entity_poly.type
_entity_poly.pdbx_seq_one_letter_code
_entity_poly.pdbx_strand_id
1 'polypeptide(L)'
;MGKRRNAGEANPDGRSDNERGKLAEDLVESALKILKSRGGISGFLHVDLPGIDFLVLFASRLALPLEVKSSRTGLLKHYKRYKDRWGFYVKIDRDNPEKVANKIGHIIKRATRGFVRTYMDENPDKTEE
;
A
#
# COMPACT_ATOMS: atom_id res chain seq x y z
N MET A 1 31.89 24.48 5.33
CA MET A 1 30.94 25.07 4.36
C MET A 1 29.83 24.08 4.08
N GLY A 2 28.66 24.24 4.72
CA GLY A 2 27.51 23.36 4.52
C GLY A 2 26.79 23.70 3.22
N LYS A 3 26.74 22.75 2.27
CA LYS A 3 25.85 22.83 1.12
C LYS A 3 24.41 22.64 1.61
N ARG A 4 23.69 23.75 1.82
CA ARG A 4 22.23 23.77 1.86
C ARG A 4 21.74 23.20 0.53
N ARG A 5 21.08 22.04 0.56
CA ARG A 5 20.34 21.53 -0.60
C ARG A 5 19.10 22.42 -0.72
N ASN A 6 19.11 23.33 -1.70
CA ASN A 6 17.92 24.09 -2.03
C ASN A 6 16.85 23.14 -2.55
N ALA A 7 15.64 23.35 -2.04
CA ALA A 7 14.40 22.76 -2.51
C ALA A 7 14.27 22.95 -4.04
N GLY A 8 13.80 21.92 -4.74
CA GLY A 8 13.44 22.02 -6.15
C GLY A 8 14.29 21.19 -7.13
N GLU A 9 14.62 19.94 -6.81
CA GLU A 9 14.79 18.98 -7.90
C GLU A 9 13.40 18.82 -8.54
N ALA A 10 13.18 19.52 -9.65
CA ALA A 10 11.99 19.34 -10.46
C ALA A 10 11.88 17.85 -10.80
N ASN A 11 10.74 17.25 -10.47
CA ASN A 11 10.50 15.88 -10.90
C ASN A 11 10.60 15.82 -12.44
N PRO A 12 11.06 14.70 -13.01
CA PRO A 12 11.29 14.59 -14.46
C PRO A 12 10.02 14.79 -15.30
N ASP A 13 8.84 14.72 -14.68
CA ASP A 13 7.53 14.98 -15.28
C ASP A 13 7.00 16.42 -15.03
N GLY A 14 7.79 17.29 -14.39
CA GLY A 14 7.44 18.68 -14.10
C GLY A 14 6.42 18.89 -12.98
N ARG A 15 5.91 17.82 -12.36
CA ARG A 15 4.89 17.88 -11.30
C ARG A 15 5.52 18.04 -9.91
N SER A 16 4.82 18.72 -9.01
CA SER A 16 5.20 18.77 -7.59
C SER A 16 5.04 17.41 -6.91
N ASP A 17 5.74 17.20 -5.79
CA ASP A 17 5.63 15.96 -5.01
C ASP A 17 4.20 15.73 -4.50
N ASN A 18 3.47 16.79 -4.16
CA ASN A 18 2.07 16.73 -3.71
C ASN A 18 1.14 16.26 -4.83
N GLU A 19 1.30 16.78 -6.05
CA GLU A 19 0.50 16.34 -7.20
C GLU A 19 0.76 14.88 -7.54
N ARG A 20 2.02 14.44 -7.46
CA ARG A 20 2.37 13.02 -7.67
C ARG A 20 1.83 12.13 -6.57
N GLY A 21 1.81 12.60 -5.32
CA GLY A 21 1.17 11.91 -4.19
C GLY A 21 -0.31 11.68 -4.45
N LYS A 22 -1.04 12.74 -4.79
CA LYS A 22 -2.48 12.66 -5.07
C LYS A 22 -2.80 11.74 -6.25
N LEU A 23 -2.07 11.86 -7.37
CA LEU A 23 -2.28 10.97 -8.53
C LEU A 23 -2.01 9.50 -8.19
N ALA A 24 -1.04 9.25 -7.31
CA ALA A 24 -0.74 7.91 -6.83
C ALA A 24 -1.88 7.34 -5.97
N GLU A 25 -2.42 8.15 -5.05
CA GLU A 25 -3.57 7.79 -4.22
C GLU A 25 -4.83 7.55 -5.07
N ASP A 26 -5.16 8.44 -6.01
CA ASP A 26 -6.31 8.31 -6.92
C ASP A 26 -6.25 7.01 -7.74
N LEU A 27 -5.05 6.63 -8.20
CA LEU A 27 -4.81 5.39 -8.93
C LEU A 27 -5.02 4.16 -8.03
N VAL A 28 -4.57 4.23 -6.77
CA VAL A 28 -4.78 3.16 -5.77
C VAL A 28 -6.24 3.07 -5.38
N GLU A 29 -6.94 4.18 -5.18
CA GLU A 29 -8.37 4.20 -4.88
C GLU A 29 -9.17 3.51 -6.00
N SER A 30 -8.84 3.81 -7.25
CA SER A 30 -9.44 3.17 -8.42
C SER A 30 -9.18 1.65 -8.44
N ALA A 31 -7.97 1.23 -8.08
CA ALA A 31 -7.61 -0.18 -7.95
C ALA A 31 -8.35 -0.90 -6.82
N LEU A 32 -8.54 -0.23 -5.67
CA LEU A 32 -9.30 -0.78 -4.55
C LEU A 32 -10.80 -0.92 -4.88
N LYS A 33 -11.37 0.01 -5.66
CA LYS A 33 -12.73 -0.14 -6.20
C LYS A 33 -12.88 -1.39 -7.07
N ILE A 34 -11.89 -1.68 -7.91
CA ILE A 34 -11.85 -2.92 -8.72
C ILE A 34 -11.74 -4.16 -7.84
N LEU A 35 -10.87 -4.15 -6.83
CA LEU A 35 -10.75 -5.29 -5.91
C LEU A 35 -12.04 -5.53 -5.13
N LYS A 36 -12.74 -4.47 -4.73
CA LYS A 36 -14.05 -4.56 -4.07
C LYS A 36 -15.09 -5.18 -4.99
N SER A 37 -15.18 -4.73 -6.25
CA SER A 37 -16.16 -5.28 -7.20
C SER A 37 -15.92 -6.76 -7.53
N ARG A 38 -14.67 -7.22 -7.44
CA ARG A 38 -14.29 -8.64 -7.58
C ARG A 38 -14.50 -9.48 -6.33
N GLY A 39 -14.93 -8.89 -5.22
CA GLY A 39 -15.03 -9.57 -3.92
C GLY A 39 -13.68 -9.89 -3.28
N GLY A 40 -12.57 -9.30 -3.76
CA GLY A 40 -11.24 -9.48 -3.17
C GLY A 40 -11.06 -8.78 -1.82
N ILE A 41 -11.89 -7.75 -1.54
CA ILE A 41 -11.96 -6.99 -0.28
C ILE A 41 -13.42 -6.65 0.02
N SER A 42 -13.78 -6.43 1.28
CA SER A 42 -15.13 -5.99 1.66
C SER A 42 -15.30 -4.48 1.49
N GLY A 43 -14.23 -3.73 1.67
CA GLY A 43 -14.22 -2.27 1.54
C GLY A 43 -12.82 -1.70 1.76
N PHE A 44 -12.73 -0.37 1.77
CA PHE A 44 -11.52 0.34 2.12
C PHE A 44 -11.87 1.74 2.64
N LEU A 45 -10.95 2.34 3.40
CA LEU A 45 -11.01 3.72 3.87
C LEU A 45 -9.73 4.45 3.46
N HIS A 46 -9.87 5.66 2.95
CA HIS A 46 -8.75 6.60 2.84
C HIS A 46 -8.54 7.23 4.21
N VAL A 47 -7.33 7.16 4.76
CA VAL A 47 -6.97 7.69 6.07
C VAL A 47 -5.74 8.59 5.94
N ASP A 48 -5.69 9.66 6.74
CA ASP A 48 -4.52 10.53 6.84
C ASP A 48 -3.77 10.21 8.12
N LEU A 49 -3.11 9.04 8.14
CA LEU A 49 -2.33 8.56 9.28
C LEU A 49 -0.85 8.48 8.91
N PRO A 50 0.09 8.79 9.81
CA PRO A 50 1.51 8.72 9.49
C PRO A 50 1.93 7.33 9.02
N GLY A 51 2.28 7.18 7.74
CA GLY A 51 2.70 5.91 7.16
C GLY A 51 1.56 4.93 6.88
N ILE A 52 0.31 5.41 6.79
CA ILE A 52 -0.84 4.66 6.27
C ILE A 52 -1.72 5.63 5.46
N ASP A 53 -1.93 5.36 4.18
CA ASP A 53 -2.85 6.13 3.32
C ASP A 53 -4.21 5.42 3.19
N PHE A 54 -4.23 4.08 3.20
CA PHE A 54 -5.46 3.30 3.08
C PHE A 54 -5.56 2.19 4.14
N LEU A 55 -6.78 1.99 4.66
CA LEU A 55 -7.15 0.77 5.39
C LEU A 55 -7.97 -0.11 4.45
N VAL A 56 -7.43 -1.26 4.07
CA VAL A 56 -8.12 -2.25 3.25
C VAL A 56 -8.87 -3.22 4.15
N LEU A 57 -10.20 -3.32 4.01
CA LEU A 57 -11.06 -4.10 4.89
C LEU A 57 -11.39 -5.46 4.29
N PHE A 58 -11.35 -6.51 5.11
CA PHE A 58 -11.76 -7.86 4.76
C PHE A 58 -13.09 -8.23 5.44
N ALA A 59 -13.76 -9.28 4.94
CA ALA A 59 -14.98 -9.79 5.56
C ALA A 59 -14.75 -10.33 6.99
N SER A 60 -13.55 -10.82 7.28
CA SER A 60 -13.13 -11.39 8.56
C SER A 60 -12.91 -10.36 9.69
N ARG A 61 -13.40 -9.12 9.55
CA ARG A 61 -13.12 -7.98 10.45
C ARG A 61 -11.64 -7.61 10.56
N LEU A 62 -10.78 -8.17 9.72
CA LEU A 62 -9.39 -7.77 9.60
C LEU A 62 -9.26 -6.57 8.68
N ALA A 63 -8.25 -5.74 8.94
CA ALA A 63 -7.86 -4.64 8.08
C ALA A 63 -6.36 -4.71 7.78
N LEU A 64 -5.99 -4.35 6.55
CA LEU A 64 -4.61 -4.22 6.12
C LEU A 64 -4.28 -2.74 5.92
N PRO A 65 -3.39 -2.15 6.75
CA PRO A 65 -2.90 -0.80 6.50
C PRO A 65 -1.94 -0.81 5.32
N LEU A 66 -2.17 0.09 4.36
CA LEU A 66 -1.43 0.21 3.12
C LEU A 66 -0.96 1.66 2.92
N GLU A 67 0.35 1.83 2.72
CA GLU A 67 0.96 3.10 2.33
C GLU A 67 1.26 3.12 0.82
N VAL A 68 0.93 4.23 0.17
CA VAL A 68 1.23 4.51 -1.21
C VAL A 68 2.51 5.34 -1.33
N LYS A 69 3.33 4.99 -2.32
CA LYS A 69 4.54 5.72 -2.66
C LYS A 69 4.57 5.99 -4.16
N SER A 70 4.93 7.22 -4.51
CA SER A 70 5.17 7.66 -5.89
C SER A 70 6.61 7.37 -6.37
N SER A 71 7.45 6.75 -5.53
CA SER A 71 8.81 6.33 -5.91
C SER A 71 9.26 5.04 -5.23
N ARG A 72 10.10 4.27 -5.92
CA ARG A 72 10.75 3.06 -5.37
C ARG A 72 11.63 3.38 -4.16
N THR A 73 12.34 4.50 -4.20
CA THR A 73 13.17 4.97 -3.08
C THR A 73 12.32 5.30 -1.87
N GLY A 74 11.15 5.94 -2.06
CA GLY A 74 10.17 6.18 -1.01
C GLY A 74 9.69 4.88 -0.36
N LEU A 75 9.41 3.86 -1.18
CA LEU A 75 9.03 2.53 -0.69
C LEU A 75 10.13 1.86 0.15
N LEU A 76 11.38 1.93 -0.31
CA LEU A 76 12.51 1.39 0.45
C LEU A 76 12.70 2.11 1.79
N LYS A 77 12.51 3.44 1.83
CA LYS A 77 12.55 4.22 3.07
C LYS A 77 11.38 3.85 4.01
N HIS A 78 10.19 3.62 3.46
CA HIS A 78 9.03 3.16 4.23
C HIS A 78 9.35 1.86 4.97
N TYR A 79 9.82 0.83 4.28
CA TYR A 79 10.14 -0.46 4.93
C TYR A 79 11.29 -0.40 5.93
N LYS A 80 12.19 0.60 5.83
CA LYS A 80 13.19 0.85 6.86
C LYS A 80 12.59 1.46 8.13
N ARG A 81 11.57 2.30 7.99
CA ARG A 81 10.93 3.02 9.10
C ARG A 81 9.80 2.23 9.75
N TYR A 82 9.00 1.53 8.95
CA TYR A 82 7.83 0.77 9.37
C TYR A 82 8.00 -0.69 8.91
N LYS A 83 8.48 -1.54 9.82
CA LYS A 83 8.85 -2.94 9.50
C LYS A 83 7.63 -3.86 9.38
N ASP A 84 6.54 -3.47 10.02
CA ASP A 84 5.28 -4.19 10.19
C ASP A 84 4.16 -3.66 9.27
N ARG A 85 4.44 -2.60 8.50
CA ARG A 85 3.46 -1.96 7.62
C ARG A 85 3.74 -2.26 6.16
N TRP A 86 2.66 -2.33 5.39
CA TRP A 86 2.74 -2.64 3.97
C TRP A 86 2.79 -1.34 3.18
N GLY A 87 3.90 -1.15 2.46
CA GLY A 87 4.03 -0.08 1.48
C GLY A 87 3.93 -0.62 0.06
N PHE A 88 3.48 0.22 -0.86
CA PHE A 88 3.47 -0.11 -2.28
C PHE A 88 3.86 1.09 -3.14
N TYR A 89 4.56 0.83 -4.26
CA TYR A 89 5.02 1.85 -5.20
C TYR A 89 4.24 1.79 -6.51
N VAL A 90 3.59 2.90 -6.88
CA VAL A 90 2.93 3.09 -8.17
C VAL A 90 3.79 3.88 -9.15
N LYS A 91 3.83 3.41 -10.41
CA LYS A 91 4.38 4.17 -11.53
C LYS A 91 3.26 4.97 -12.17
N ILE A 92 3.04 6.21 -11.72
CA ILE A 92 1.91 7.07 -12.12
C ILE A 92 1.71 7.10 -13.65
N ASP A 93 2.78 7.21 -14.44
CA ASP A 93 2.68 7.31 -15.91
C ASP A 93 2.68 5.96 -16.66
N ARG A 94 2.72 4.82 -15.95
CA ARG A 94 2.83 3.47 -16.59
C ARG A 94 1.91 2.41 -16.00
N ASP A 95 1.42 2.61 -14.79
CA ASP A 95 0.50 1.70 -14.14
C ASP A 95 -0.93 2.17 -14.41
N ASN A 96 -1.81 1.22 -14.66
CA ASN A 96 -3.25 1.44 -14.73
C ASN A 96 -3.93 0.81 -13.51
N PRO A 97 -5.20 1.16 -13.21
CA PRO A 97 -5.91 0.67 -12.03
C PRO A 97 -5.89 -0.85 -11.91
N GLU A 98 -6.00 -1.57 -13.02
CA GLU A 98 -6.04 -3.04 -13.02
C GLU A 98 -4.72 -3.69 -12.62
N LYS A 99 -3.63 -3.17 -13.17
CA LYS A 99 -2.29 -3.62 -12.82
C LYS A 99 -1.99 -3.30 -11.35
N VAL A 100 -2.46 -2.16 -10.84
CA VAL A 100 -2.33 -1.82 -9.41
C VAL A 100 -3.18 -2.75 -8.54
N ALA A 101 -4.41 -3.06 -8.96
CA ALA A 101 -5.29 -4.00 -8.26
C ALA A 101 -4.64 -5.38 -8.12
N ASN A 102 -4.03 -5.90 -9.19
CA ASN A 102 -3.31 -7.17 -9.16
C ASN A 102 -2.11 -7.15 -8.20
N LYS A 103 -1.37 -6.03 -8.13
CA LYS A 103 -0.24 -5.88 -7.21
C LYS A 103 -0.72 -5.82 -5.75
N ILE A 104 -1.77 -5.06 -5.47
CA ILE A 104 -2.38 -5.00 -4.13
C ILE A 104 -2.93 -6.38 -3.74
N GLY A 105 -3.56 -7.11 -4.65
CA GLY A 105 -4.02 -8.48 -4.42
C GLY A 105 -2.89 -9.43 -4.00
N HIS A 106 -1.69 -9.29 -4.59
CA HIS A 106 -0.52 -10.06 -4.16
C HIS A 106 -0.05 -9.69 -2.75
N ILE A 107 -0.09 -8.40 -2.39
CA ILE A 107 0.23 -7.93 -1.04
C ILE A 107 -0.76 -8.52 -0.04
N ILE A 108 -2.06 -8.43 -0.32
CA ILE A 108 -3.14 -9.02 0.49
C ILE A 108 -2.87 -10.50 0.72
N LYS A 109 -2.65 -11.27 -0.34
CA LYS A 109 -2.39 -12.72 -0.26
C LYS A 109 -1.16 -13.04 0.60
N ARG A 110 -0.13 -12.20 0.56
CA ARG A 110 1.08 -12.38 1.38
C ARG A 110 0.84 -12.01 2.85
N ALA A 111 0.14 -10.92 3.09
CA ALA A 111 -0.21 -10.45 4.43
C ALA A 111 -1.12 -11.46 5.15
N THR A 112 -2.15 -11.97 4.47
CA THR A 112 -3.09 -12.94 5.06
C THR A 112 -2.45 -14.31 5.31
N ARG A 113 -1.54 -14.78 4.44
CA ARG A 113 -0.76 -16.00 4.69
C ARG A 113 0.14 -15.87 5.92
N GLY A 114 0.77 -14.71 6.11
CA GLY A 114 1.56 -14.43 7.32
C GLY A 114 0.68 -14.52 8.56
N PHE A 115 -0.50 -13.90 8.51
CA PHE A 115 -1.46 -13.93 9.62
C PHE A 115 -1.94 -15.35 9.96
N VAL A 116 -2.35 -16.14 8.97
CA VAL A 116 -2.79 -17.54 9.20
C VAL A 116 -1.66 -18.35 9.82
N ARG A 117 -0.43 -18.19 9.35
CA ARG A 117 0.72 -18.89 9.92
C ARG A 117 0.98 -18.48 11.36
N THR A 118 1.04 -17.19 11.67
CA THR A 118 1.22 -16.72 13.05
C THR A 118 0.11 -17.21 13.96
N TYR A 119 -1.14 -17.17 13.52
CA TYR A 119 -2.28 -17.70 14.29
C TYR A 119 -2.15 -19.20 14.55
N MET A 120 -1.73 -20.00 13.55
CA MET A 120 -1.49 -21.44 13.72
C MET A 120 -0.31 -21.74 14.63
N ASP A 121 0.80 -20.99 14.50
CA ASP A 121 1.97 -21.12 15.36
C ASP A 121 1.63 -20.76 16.83
N GLU A 122 0.71 -19.80 17.04
CA GLU A 122 0.21 -19.39 18.36
C GLU A 122 -0.95 -20.27 18.90
N ASN A 123 -1.57 -21.10 18.05
CA ASN A 123 -2.69 -21.98 18.41
C ASN A 123 -2.50 -23.40 17.80
N PRO A 124 -1.46 -24.15 18.21
CA PRO A 124 -1.10 -25.43 17.60
C PRO A 124 -2.17 -26.53 17.78
N ASP A 125 -3.08 -26.37 18.75
CA ASP A 125 -4.11 -27.37 19.05
C ASP A 125 -5.38 -27.23 18.18
N LYS A 126 -5.43 -26.23 17.28
CA LYS A 126 -6.59 -25.97 16.40
C LYS A 126 -6.40 -26.42 14.94
N THR A 127 -5.37 -27.24 14.68
CA THR A 127 -5.00 -27.67 13.31
C THR A 127 -5.59 -29.01 12.86
N GLU A 128 -6.34 -29.71 13.72
CA GLU A 128 -6.99 -30.98 13.35
C GLU A 128 -8.47 -31.00 13.78
N GLU A 129 -9.36 -30.63 12.86
CA GLU A 129 -10.76 -31.10 12.78
C GLU A 129 -11.17 -31.22 11.31
#